data_AF-A0A3D0CYT2-F1
#
_entry.id   AF-A0A3D0CYT2-F1
#
_cell.length_a   1.000
_cell.length_b   1.000
_cell.length_c   1.000
_cell.angle_alpha   90.00
_cell.angle_beta   90.00
_cell.angle_gamma   90.00
#
_symmetry.space_group_name_H-M   'P 1'
#
loop_
_entity.id
_entity.type
_entity.pdbx_description
1 polymer ?
#
loop_
_entity_poly.entity_id
_entity_poly.type
_entity_poly.pdbx_seq_one_letter_code
_entity_poly.pdbx_strand_id
1 'polypeptide(L)'
;MACASKTRGEARRDCAALHRETTTLSRAVGIGGERRGHFVYAAAQIVVERGGPLRPWEVRNDRSNSPPHRSRCPDAVYQNAHARGAATALSIHVASELSGTCNAARLAAEAAPLPVTVLDSETTSLALGWIVILVARAGRRGATLDELVALGERLRSQAALYAMLDTLEYLRRGGRANRVTEMLAGLLDIKPIVVVANNRIELAGRVRTRSRALAWLRNRVAADAPLHGLGVVHARAPEQAAILAGMIQPYTPAPLIVTLAGPALSAHAGPGAVGVGYVRA
;
A
#
# COMPACT_ATOMS: atom_id res chain seq x y z
N MET A 1 -34.15 -5.41 -30.03
CA MET A 1 -32.84 -4.82 -29.67
C MET A 1 -32.44 -5.41 -28.32
N ALA A 2 -31.33 -6.15 -28.29
CA ALA A 2 -31.00 -7.08 -27.22
C ALA A 2 -30.66 -6.39 -25.89
N CYS A 3 -31.33 -6.85 -24.84
CA CYS A 3 -30.95 -6.69 -23.44
C CYS A 3 -29.70 -7.54 -23.16
N ALA A 4 -28.70 -6.98 -22.49
CA ALA A 4 -27.66 -7.76 -21.83
C ALA A 4 -27.53 -7.30 -20.37
N SER A 5 -28.57 -7.64 -19.60
CA SER A 5 -28.52 -7.77 -18.15
C SER A 5 -27.37 -8.72 -17.79
N LYS A 6 -26.28 -8.20 -17.22
CA LYS A 6 -25.34 -9.06 -16.49
C LYS A 6 -26.13 -9.78 -15.40
N THR A 7 -26.20 -11.09 -15.49
CA THR A 7 -26.97 -11.89 -14.55
C THR A 7 -26.36 -11.76 -13.16
N ARG A 8 -27.18 -11.79 -12.10
CA ARG A 8 -26.70 -11.80 -10.70
C ARG A 8 -25.64 -12.90 -10.43
N GLY A 9 -25.55 -13.93 -11.30
CA GLY A 9 -24.54 -14.97 -11.27
C GLY A 9 -23.17 -14.62 -11.89
N GLU A 10 -23.09 -13.69 -12.84
CA GLU A 10 -21.81 -13.19 -13.40
C GLU A 10 -21.15 -12.18 -12.47
N ALA A 11 -21.93 -11.24 -11.93
CA ALA A 11 -21.43 -10.31 -10.91
C ALA A 11 -20.96 -11.04 -9.64
N ARG A 12 -21.61 -12.15 -9.25
CA ARG A 12 -21.15 -13.02 -8.15
C ARG A 12 -19.90 -13.81 -8.49
N ARG A 13 -19.69 -14.22 -9.75
CA ARG A 13 -18.48 -14.91 -10.21
C ARG A 13 -17.29 -13.95 -10.30
N ASP A 14 -17.48 -12.75 -10.81
CA ASP A 14 -16.48 -11.68 -10.81
C ASP A 14 -16.12 -11.29 -9.37
N CYS A 15 -17.11 -11.14 -8.49
CA CYS A 15 -16.88 -10.81 -7.08
C CYS A 15 -16.20 -11.96 -6.30
N ALA A 16 -16.49 -13.23 -6.63
CA ALA A 16 -15.80 -14.39 -6.04
C ALA A 16 -14.39 -14.62 -6.62
N ALA A 17 -14.16 -14.25 -7.88
CA ALA A 17 -12.83 -14.20 -8.50
C ALA A 17 -12.01 -13.06 -7.89
N LEU A 18 -12.60 -11.86 -7.73
CA LEU A 18 -12.03 -10.72 -7.03
C LEU A 18 -11.80 -11.02 -5.55
N HIS A 19 -12.69 -11.73 -4.85
CA HIS A 19 -12.49 -12.09 -3.44
C HIS A 19 -11.42 -13.17 -3.28
N ARG A 20 -11.33 -14.14 -4.20
CA ARG A 20 -10.24 -15.13 -4.22
C ARG A 20 -8.92 -14.52 -4.66
N GLU A 21 -8.91 -13.58 -5.60
CA GLU A 21 -7.74 -12.80 -6.00
C GLU A 21 -7.32 -11.85 -4.89
N THR A 22 -8.24 -11.16 -4.23
CA THR A 22 -7.97 -10.26 -3.10
C THR A 22 -7.55 -11.04 -1.87
N THR A 23 -8.07 -12.25 -1.63
CA THR A 23 -7.60 -13.14 -0.56
C THR A 23 -6.23 -13.74 -0.90
N THR A 24 -6.04 -14.14 -2.16
CA THR A 24 -4.75 -14.62 -2.68
C THR A 24 -3.71 -13.51 -2.68
N LEU A 25 -4.08 -12.25 -2.96
CA LEU A 25 -3.23 -11.05 -2.92
C LEU A 25 -3.11 -10.46 -1.52
N SER A 26 -4.05 -10.63 -0.59
CA SER A 26 -3.88 -10.32 0.84
C SER A 26 -2.91 -11.31 1.47
N ARG A 27 -3.02 -12.59 1.10
CA ARG A 27 -2.03 -13.63 1.42
C ARG A 27 -0.72 -13.42 0.67
N ALA A 28 -0.80 -12.89 -0.56
CA ALA A 28 0.31 -12.61 -1.45
C ALA A 28 0.73 -11.12 -1.49
N VAL A 29 0.44 -10.30 -0.47
CA VAL A 29 0.96 -8.92 -0.23
C VAL A 29 1.04 -8.63 1.29
N GLY A 30 0.60 -9.56 2.15
CA GLY A 30 0.59 -9.34 3.60
C GLY A 30 -0.38 -8.23 4.00
N ILE A 31 -1.60 -8.25 3.46
CA ILE A 31 -2.66 -7.32 3.83
C ILE A 31 -3.73 -8.06 4.67
N GLY A 32 -3.38 -8.34 5.92
CA GLY A 32 -4.25 -8.57 7.11
C GLY A 32 -5.34 -9.66 7.11
N GLY A 33 -5.26 -10.55 8.12
CA GLY A 33 -6.37 -11.31 8.71
C GLY A 33 -5.94 -12.03 10.01
N GLU A 34 -6.53 -11.66 11.16
CA GLU A 34 -6.11 -11.96 12.55
C GLU A 34 -6.09 -13.44 12.99
N ARG A 35 -5.08 -13.79 13.82
CA ARG A 35 -5.25 -14.27 15.21
C ARG A 35 -3.92 -14.17 15.95
N ARG A 36 -3.90 -13.34 17.01
CA ARG A 36 -2.79 -13.04 17.94
C ARG A 36 -1.64 -12.23 17.31
N GLY A 37 -1.53 -11.00 17.78
CA GLY A 37 -0.82 -9.92 17.11
C GLY A 37 0.66 -10.17 16.92
N HIS A 38 1.13 -10.04 15.68
CA HIS A 38 2.43 -9.50 15.32
C HIS A 38 2.35 -8.83 13.94
N PHE A 39 3.10 -7.74 13.83
CA PHE A 39 3.25 -6.70 12.82
C PHE A 39 3.62 -7.08 11.36
N VAL A 40 3.13 -6.32 10.36
CA VAL A 40 3.55 -6.44 8.93
C VAL A 40 4.06 -5.11 8.34
N TYR A 41 5.22 -5.16 7.66
CA TYR A 41 5.83 -4.11 6.82
C TYR A 41 5.56 -4.45 5.34
N ALA A 42 5.16 -3.49 4.51
CA ALA A 42 5.04 -3.70 3.06
C ALA A 42 6.32 -3.24 2.35
N ALA A 43 7.22 -4.19 2.06
CA ALA A 43 8.11 -4.12 0.90
C ALA A 43 7.60 -5.18 -0.06
N ALA A 44 7.23 -4.82 -1.28
CA ALA A 44 6.70 -5.79 -2.23
C ALA A 44 7.55 -5.79 -3.49
N GLN A 45 8.12 -6.97 -3.77
CA GLN A 45 9.00 -7.21 -4.90
C GLN A 45 8.26 -8.07 -5.92
N ILE A 46 8.32 -7.69 -7.19
CA ILE A 46 7.69 -8.38 -8.32
C ILE A 46 8.80 -9.07 -9.10
N VAL A 47 8.66 -10.39 -9.28
CA VAL A 47 9.66 -11.24 -9.93
C VAL A 47 9.12 -11.70 -11.27
N VAL A 48 9.85 -11.50 -12.37
CA VAL A 48 9.41 -11.82 -13.75
C VAL A 48 10.23 -12.99 -14.31
N GLU A 49 9.57 -14.09 -14.67
CA GLU A 49 10.19 -15.26 -15.34
C GLU A 49 10.06 -15.15 -16.87
N ARG A 50 11.03 -15.69 -17.63
CA ARG A 50 11.00 -15.68 -19.10
C ARG A 50 9.82 -16.49 -19.64
N GLY A 51 8.96 -15.85 -20.44
CA GLY A 51 8.01 -16.51 -21.34
C GLY A 51 6.89 -17.31 -20.66
N GLY A 52 6.70 -17.17 -19.35
CA GLY A 52 5.65 -17.83 -18.57
C GLY A 52 4.86 -16.84 -17.71
N PRO A 53 3.64 -17.20 -17.26
CA PRO A 53 2.85 -16.35 -16.37
C PRO A 53 3.55 -16.17 -15.02
N LEU A 54 3.52 -14.96 -14.43
CA LEU A 54 4.08 -14.76 -13.08
C LEU A 54 3.40 -15.69 -12.08
N ARG A 55 4.17 -16.50 -11.35
CA ARG A 55 3.65 -17.23 -10.21
C ARG A 55 3.44 -16.27 -9.03
N PRO A 56 2.32 -16.37 -8.28
CA PRO A 56 2.21 -15.71 -6.99
C PRO A 56 3.41 -16.13 -6.14
N TRP A 57 4.06 -15.18 -5.48
CA TRP A 57 4.82 -15.57 -4.32
C TRP A 57 3.85 -16.25 -3.33
N GLU A 58 4.23 -17.41 -2.81
CA GLU A 58 3.75 -17.85 -1.52
C GLU A 58 4.66 -17.20 -0.46
N VAL A 59 4.13 -16.26 0.32
CA VAL A 59 4.68 -16.00 1.64
C VAL A 59 4.10 -17.10 2.49
N ARG A 60 5.00 -18.00 2.87
CA ARG A 60 4.74 -18.91 3.96
C ARG A 60 4.34 -18.10 5.17
N ASN A 61 3.15 -18.39 5.69
CA ASN A 61 2.86 -18.22 7.10
C ASN A 61 3.65 -19.30 7.83
N ASP A 62 4.93 -19.04 8.10
CA ASP A 62 5.69 -19.90 8.98
C ASP A 62 5.00 -19.82 10.36
N ARG A 63 4.53 -20.98 10.83
CA ARG A 63 3.86 -21.14 12.12
C ARG A 63 4.87 -21.37 13.25
N SER A 64 6.17 -21.18 13.00
CA SER A 64 7.23 -21.44 13.96
C SER A 64 7.56 -20.17 14.74
N ASN A 65 7.59 -20.32 16.07
CA ASN A 65 7.87 -19.26 17.03
C ASN A 65 9.37 -18.90 17.07
N SER A 66 10.01 -18.79 15.91
CA SER A 66 11.45 -18.62 15.76
C SER A 66 11.81 -17.13 15.60
N PRO A 67 12.97 -16.67 16.13
CA PRO A 67 13.41 -15.28 16.04
C PRO A 67 13.47 -14.80 14.58
N PRO A 68 13.36 -13.49 14.30
CA PRO A 68 13.13 -12.96 12.95
C PRO A 68 14.15 -13.51 11.96
N HIS A 69 13.71 -14.43 11.11
CA HIS A 69 14.55 -15.08 10.13
C HIS A 69 15.12 -14.06 9.13
N ARG A 70 16.30 -14.39 8.61
CA ARG A 70 17.18 -13.65 7.67
C ARG A 70 16.52 -13.17 6.36
N SER A 71 15.22 -13.38 6.17
CA SER A 71 14.42 -13.09 4.98
C SER A 71 13.94 -11.63 4.85
N ARG A 72 14.46 -10.70 5.66
CA ARG A 72 14.09 -9.26 5.63
C ARG A 72 15.14 -8.35 4.98
N CYS A 73 16.30 -8.88 4.58
CA CYS A 73 17.28 -8.13 3.79
C CYS A 73 16.91 -8.22 2.31
N PRO A 74 16.92 -7.12 1.53
CA PRO A 74 16.68 -7.18 0.09
C PRO A 74 17.55 -8.24 -0.63
N ASP A 75 18.79 -8.45 -0.18
CA ASP A 75 19.70 -9.50 -0.70
C ASP A 75 19.07 -10.89 -0.69
N ALA A 76 18.50 -11.30 0.45
CA ALA A 76 17.91 -12.62 0.62
C ALA A 76 16.68 -12.80 -0.28
N VAL A 77 15.97 -11.71 -0.58
CA VAL A 77 14.81 -11.77 -1.47
C VAL A 77 15.24 -11.90 -2.93
N TYR A 78 16.28 -11.19 -3.36
CA TYR A 78 16.83 -11.32 -4.71
C TYR A 78 17.47 -12.69 -4.95
N GLN A 79 18.19 -13.23 -3.96
CA GLN A 79 18.71 -14.60 -4.01
C GLN A 79 17.58 -15.63 -4.18
N ASN A 80 16.49 -15.48 -3.42
CA ASN A 80 15.34 -16.37 -3.51
C ASN A 80 14.62 -16.24 -4.87
N ALA A 81 14.50 -15.02 -5.41
CA ALA A 81 13.95 -14.80 -6.75
C ALA A 81 14.76 -15.56 -7.81
N HIS A 82 16.08 -15.42 -7.81
CA HIS A 82 16.96 -16.16 -8.71
C HIS A 82 16.86 -17.68 -8.51
N ALA A 83 16.87 -18.16 -7.26
CA ALA A 83 16.75 -19.59 -6.95
C ALA A 83 15.42 -20.20 -7.43
N ARG A 84 14.39 -19.37 -7.64
CA ARG A 84 13.10 -19.79 -8.20
C ARG A 84 13.04 -19.75 -9.73
N GLY A 85 14.11 -19.32 -10.41
CA GLY A 85 14.20 -19.28 -11.86
C GLY A 85 13.89 -17.91 -12.48
N ALA A 86 13.83 -16.85 -11.66
CA ALA A 86 13.63 -15.51 -12.17
C ALA A 86 14.78 -15.04 -13.06
N ALA A 87 14.45 -14.54 -14.24
CA ALA A 87 15.44 -13.95 -15.15
C ALA A 87 15.72 -12.48 -14.82
N THR A 88 14.74 -11.78 -14.25
CA THR A 88 14.85 -10.38 -13.81
C THR A 88 13.83 -10.09 -12.70
N ALA A 89 14.02 -9.00 -11.97
CA ALA A 89 13.08 -8.54 -10.96
C ALA A 89 12.81 -7.03 -11.03
N LEU A 90 11.58 -6.65 -10.73
CA LEU A 90 11.15 -5.29 -10.45
C LEU A 90 10.85 -5.14 -8.96
N SER A 91 11.65 -4.37 -8.25
CA SER A 91 11.59 -4.18 -6.81
C SER A 91 10.97 -2.82 -6.48
N ILE A 92 9.73 -2.78 -5.98
CA ILE A 92 9.01 -1.52 -5.73
C ILE A 92 9.01 -1.20 -4.23
N HIS A 93 9.45 0.01 -3.88
CA HIS A 93 9.66 0.39 -2.48
C HIS A 93 8.92 1.66 -2.07
N VAL A 94 8.75 1.77 -0.75
CA VAL A 94 8.31 2.99 -0.07
C VAL A 94 9.13 4.21 -0.52
N ALA A 95 8.48 5.37 -0.51
CA ALA A 95 9.05 6.69 -0.73
C ALA A 95 10.47 6.82 -0.15
N SER A 96 11.44 7.08 -1.01
CA SER A 96 12.86 7.12 -0.64
C SER A 96 13.19 8.25 0.35
N GLU A 97 12.50 9.38 0.25
CA GLU A 97 12.65 10.50 1.19
C GLU A 97 12.06 10.20 2.58
N LEU A 98 11.22 9.16 2.72
CA LEU A 98 10.63 8.75 4.00
C LEU A 98 11.38 7.57 4.65
N SER A 99 12.19 6.84 3.89
CA SER A 99 12.89 5.66 4.37
C SER A 99 14.10 5.30 3.52
N GLY A 100 15.21 4.93 4.17
CA GLY A 100 16.40 4.38 3.52
C GLY A 100 16.19 3.01 2.85
N THR A 101 14.99 2.42 2.94
CA THR A 101 14.67 1.10 2.34
C THR A 101 14.91 1.07 0.83
N CYS A 102 14.56 2.13 0.10
CA CYS A 102 14.78 2.18 -1.35
C CYS A 102 16.29 2.18 -1.68
N ASN A 103 17.09 2.94 -0.91
CA ASN A 103 18.54 2.94 -1.06
C ASN A 103 19.17 1.58 -0.73
N ALA A 104 18.74 0.95 0.37
CA ALA A 104 19.18 -0.39 0.74
C ALA A 104 18.85 -1.43 -0.36
N ALA A 105 17.70 -1.30 -1.00
CA ALA A 105 17.32 -2.16 -2.13
C ALA A 105 18.21 -1.94 -3.37
N ARG A 106 18.59 -0.69 -3.68
CA ARG A 106 19.53 -0.38 -4.76
C ARG A 106 20.90 -1.00 -4.50
N LEU A 107 21.43 -0.84 -3.29
CA LEU A 107 22.72 -1.43 -2.91
C LEU A 107 22.68 -2.97 -3.03
N ALA A 108 21.61 -3.58 -2.55
CA ALA A 108 21.40 -5.03 -2.67
C ALA A 108 21.26 -5.51 -4.12
N ALA A 109 20.70 -4.68 -5.00
CA ALA A 109 20.54 -4.99 -6.42
C ALA A 109 21.90 -5.08 -7.14
N GLU A 110 22.91 -4.32 -6.71
CA GLU A 110 24.26 -4.36 -7.29
C GLU A 110 24.94 -5.73 -7.08
N ALA A 111 24.66 -6.38 -5.96
CA ALA A 111 25.20 -7.70 -5.62
C ALA A 111 24.23 -8.86 -5.93
N ALA A 112 23.10 -8.57 -6.58
CA ALA A 112 22.08 -9.57 -6.84
C ALA A 112 22.52 -10.59 -7.91
N PRO A 113 22.15 -11.87 -7.77
CA PRO A 113 22.46 -12.90 -8.76
C PRO A 113 21.63 -12.82 -10.04
N LEU A 114 20.77 -11.80 -10.17
CA LEU A 114 19.94 -11.52 -11.33
C LEU A 114 19.82 -10.00 -11.53
N PRO A 115 19.52 -9.51 -12.74
CA PRO A 115 19.19 -8.11 -12.95
C PRO A 115 17.97 -7.69 -12.11
N VAL A 116 18.11 -6.60 -11.36
CA VAL A 116 17.04 -6.02 -10.53
C VAL A 116 16.87 -4.55 -10.88
N THR A 117 15.65 -4.16 -11.26
CA THR A 117 15.25 -2.75 -11.38
C THR A 117 14.55 -2.33 -10.10
N VAL A 118 15.06 -1.28 -9.45
CA VAL A 118 14.47 -0.74 -8.21
C VAL A 118 13.65 0.50 -8.52
N LEU A 119 12.35 0.46 -8.21
CA LEU A 119 11.41 1.56 -8.42
C LEU A 119 11.02 2.20 -7.09
N ASP A 120 11.19 3.52 -7.00
CA ASP A 120 10.65 4.33 -5.91
C ASP A 120 9.19 4.68 -6.19
N SER A 121 8.29 4.20 -5.32
CA SER A 121 6.85 4.46 -5.46
C SER A 121 6.44 5.87 -5.07
N GLU A 122 7.32 6.63 -4.41
CA GLU A 122 7.04 7.96 -3.86
C GLU A 122 5.87 8.04 -2.86
N THR A 123 5.39 6.88 -2.41
CA THR A 123 4.28 6.76 -1.47
C THR A 123 4.55 5.64 -0.46
N THR A 124 3.56 5.31 0.36
CA THR A 124 3.69 4.24 1.36
C THR A 124 2.34 3.55 1.61
N SER A 125 2.35 2.52 2.45
CA SER A 125 1.15 1.84 2.93
C SER A 125 0.27 1.31 1.77
N LEU A 126 -1.05 1.37 1.92
CA LEU A 126 -2.02 0.88 0.94
C LEU A 126 -1.86 1.48 -0.46
N ALA A 127 -1.41 2.72 -0.60
CA ALA A 127 -1.16 3.33 -1.91
C ALA A 127 -0.04 2.57 -2.65
N LEU A 128 1.08 2.30 -1.97
CA LEU A 128 2.16 1.44 -2.48
C LEU A 128 1.64 0.01 -2.76
N GLY A 129 0.84 -0.55 -1.85
CA GLY A 129 0.24 -1.88 -2.03
C GLY A 129 -0.58 -1.98 -3.32
N TRP A 130 -1.37 -0.96 -3.65
CA TRP A 130 -2.14 -0.92 -4.89
C TRP A 130 -1.27 -0.81 -6.14
N ILE A 131 -0.20 0.00 -6.11
CA ILE A 131 0.77 0.06 -7.22
C ILE A 131 1.31 -1.33 -7.50
N VAL A 132 1.78 -2.01 -6.46
CA VAL A 132 2.35 -3.36 -6.56
C VAL A 132 1.33 -4.36 -7.12
N ILE A 133 0.09 -4.34 -6.63
CA ILE A 133 -0.98 -5.23 -7.11
C ILE A 133 -1.24 -5.01 -8.60
N LEU A 134 -1.32 -3.76 -9.04
CA LEU A 134 -1.61 -3.40 -10.43
C LEU A 134 -0.46 -3.77 -11.37
N VAL A 135 0.80 -3.52 -10.95
CA VAL A 135 2.00 -3.91 -11.70
C VAL A 135 2.10 -5.44 -11.78
N ALA A 136 1.90 -6.15 -10.66
CA ALA A 136 1.94 -7.62 -10.65
C ALA A 136 0.84 -8.23 -11.55
N ARG A 137 -0.34 -7.60 -11.60
CA ARG A 137 -1.41 -8.00 -12.53
C ARG A 137 -1.01 -7.80 -13.99
N ALA A 138 -0.31 -6.72 -14.32
CA ALA A 138 0.18 -6.50 -15.68
C ALA A 138 1.24 -7.54 -16.07
N GLY A 139 2.17 -7.87 -15.17
CA GLY A 139 3.20 -8.85 -15.48
C GLY A 139 2.62 -10.27 -15.63
N ARG A 140 1.56 -10.61 -14.87
CA ARG A 140 0.83 -11.88 -15.07
C ARG A 140 0.19 -12.01 -16.45
N ARG A 141 -0.11 -10.87 -17.09
CA ARG A 141 -0.63 -10.81 -18.46
C ARG A 141 0.49 -10.78 -19.52
N GLY A 142 1.74 -10.96 -19.12
CA GLY A 142 2.88 -11.04 -20.02
C GLY A 142 3.55 -9.71 -20.33
N ALA A 143 3.26 -8.64 -19.58
CA ALA A 143 3.96 -7.37 -19.74
C ALA A 143 5.47 -7.52 -19.46
N THR A 144 6.26 -6.87 -20.30
CA THR A 144 7.72 -6.80 -20.22
C THR A 144 8.19 -5.96 -19.03
N LEU A 145 9.46 -6.10 -18.63
CA LEU A 145 10.01 -5.32 -17.52
C LEU A 145 9.86 -3.81 -17.73
N ASP A 146 10.16 -3.32 -18.93
CA ASP A 146 10.08 -1.89 -19.26
C ASP A 146 8.63 -1.37 -19.17
N GLU A 147 7.66 -2.16 -19.63
CA GLU A 147 6.23 -1.83 -19.48
C GLU A 147 5.80 -1.82 -18.01
N LEU A 148 6.34 -2.70 -17.18
CA LEU A 148 6.06 -2.74 -15.74
C LEU A 148 6.66 -1.54 -15.00
N VAL A 149 7.86 -1.12 -15.38
CA VAL A 149 8.52 0.08 -14.86
C VAL A 149 7.69 1.31 -15.23
N ALA A 150 7.38 1.49 -16.51
CA ALA A 150 6.57 2.60 -17.00
C ALA A 150 5.17 2.63 -16.34
N LEU A 151 4.57 1.46 -16.12
CA LEU A 151 3.31 1.35 -15.39
C LEU A 151 3.47 1.79 -13.93
N GLY A 152 4.51 1.33 -13.22
CA GLY A 152 4.80 1.74 -11.85
C GLY A 152 4.98 3.26 -11.72
N GLU A 153 5.73 3.86 -12.64
CA GLU A 153 5.98 5.31 -12.71
C GLU A 153 4.71 6.11 -12.98
N ARG A 154 3.82 5.60 -13.85
CA ARG A 154 2.51 6.22 -14.06
C ARG A 154 1.65 6.10 -12.82
N LEU A 155 1.55 4.92 -12.23
CA LEU A 155 0.67 4.66 -11.08
C LEU A 155 1.10 5.45 -9.84
N ARG A 156 2.39 5.69 -9.60
CA ARG A 156 2.82 6.54 -8.47
C ARG A 156 2.26 7.96 -8.55
N SER A 157 2.12 8.54 -9.76
CA SER A 157 1.51 9.86 -9.95
C SER A 157 -0.01 9.88 -9.72
N GLN A 158 -0.64 8.70 -9.79
CA GLN A 158 -2.07 8.48 -9.57
C GLN A 158 -2.38 8.02 -8.14
N ALA A 159 -1.36 7.57 -7.41
CA ALA A 159 -1.48 7.04 -6.07
C ALA A 159 -1.56 8.16 -5.02
N ALA A 160 -2.35 7.94 -3.98
CA ALA A 160 -2.38 8.84 -2.83
C ALA A 160 -2.64 8.07 -1.53
N LEU A 161 -1.96 8.51 -0.47
CA LEU A 161 -2.25 8.12 0.90
C LEU A 161 -2.61 9.36 1.69
N TYR A 162 -3.88 9.47 2.10
CA TYR A 162 -4.33 10.50 3.02
C TYR A 162 -4.55 9.89 4.40
N ALA A 163 -4.14 10.60 5.45
CA ALA A 163 -4.37 10.15 6.82
C ALA A 163 -4.72 11.33 7.72
N MET A 164 -5.74 11.14 8.56
CA MET A 164 -5.94 11.97 9.72
C MET A 164 -5.08 11.46 10.87
N LEU A 165 -4.42 12.37 11.59
CA LEU A 165 -3.62 12.05 12.76
C LEU A 165 -4.22 12.71 13.99
N ASP A 166 -4.01 12.12 15.16
CA ASP A 166 -4.41 12.74 16.42
C ASP A 166 -3.43 13.81 16.90
N THR A 167 -2.15 13.65 16.55
CA THR A 167 -1.06 14.57 16.85
C THR A 167 0.04 14.42 15.79
N LEU A 168 0.80 15.48 15.54
CA LEU A 168 2.00 15.41 14.71
C LEU A 168 3.26 15.00 15.48
N GLU A 169 3.18 14.80 16.80
CA GLU A 169 4.35 14.52 17.64
C GLU A 169 5.15 13.30 17.14
N TYR A 170 4.46 12.25 16.69
CA TYR A 170 5.08 11.04 16.15
C TYR A 170 5.86 11.30 14.84
N LEU A 171 5.30 12.14 13.97
CA LEU A 171 5.99 12.58 12.76
C LEU A 171 7.18 13.49 13.09
N ARG A 172 7.02 14.38 14.07
CA ARG A 172 8.09 15.28 14.55
C ARG A 172 9.27 14.50 15.10
N ARG A 173 9.02 13.54 16.00
CA ARG A 173 10.05 12.67 16.58
C ARG A 173 10.73 11.80 15.52
N GLY A 174 10.01 11.46 14.45
CA GLY A 174 10.54 10.68 13.33
C GLY A 174 11.27 11.50 12.26
N GLY A 175 11.30 12.84 12.35
CA GLY A 175 11.96 13.75 11.40
C GLY A 175 11.32 13.85 10.00
N ARG A 176 10.16 13.22 9.78
CA ARG A 176 9.56 13.01 8.44
C ARG A 176 8.55 14.08 8.01
N ALA A 177 8.23 15.02 8.90
CA ALA A 177 7.25 16.07 8.60
C ALA A 177 7.57 17.40 9.30
N ASN A 178 8.85 17.76 9.39
CA ASN A 178 9.29 18.98 10.08
C ASN A 178 8.53 20.24 9.61
N ARG A 179 8.39 20.40 8.29
CA ARG A 179 7.60 21.49 7.69
C ARG A 179 6.13 21.49 8.11
N VAL A 180 5.49 20.32 8.14
CA VAL A 180 4.09 20.19 8.59
C VAL A 180 3.96 20.51 10.08
N THR A 181 4.94 20.09 10.89
CA THR A 181 4.95 20.38 12.32
C THR A 181 5.15 21.86 12.63
N GLU A 182 6.00 22.55 11.86
CA GLU A 182 6.20 24.01 11.97
C GLU A 182 4.93 24.77 11.60
N MET A 183 4.26 24.39 10.50
CA MET A 183 3.02 25.03 10.05
C MET A 183 1.87 24.93 11.06
N LEU A 184 1.91 23.95 11.97
CA LEU A 184 0.88 23.71 12.97
C LEU A 184 1.36 24.01 14.40
N ALA A 185 2.53 24.64 14.55
CA ALA A 185 3.03 25.08 15.84
C ALA A 185 2.05 26.05 16.49
N GLY A 186 1.73 25.83 17.77
CA GLY A 186 0.83 26.68 18.55
C GLY A 186 -0.67 26.50 18.29
N LEU A 187 -1.07 25.63 17.35
CA LEU A 187 -2.48 25.33 17.10
C LEU A 187 -2.96 24.16 17.96
N LEU A 188 -3.74 24.48 18.99
CA LEU A 188 -4.35 23.50 19.89
C LEU A 188 -5.66 22.94 19.29
N ASP A 189 -5.96 21.68 19.64
CA ASP A 189 -7.24 21.01 19.35
C ASP A 189 -7.61 20.91 17.85
N ILE A 190 -6.60 20.68 17.00
CA ILE A 190 -6.78 20.40 15.57
C ILE A 190 -6.36 18.96 15.27
N LYS A 191 -7.15 18.28 14.44
CA LYS A 191 -6.82 17.02 13.76
C LYS A 191 -6.21 17.34 12.40
N PRO A 192 -4.87 17.23 12.25
CA PRO A 192 -4.23 17.39 10.96
C PRO A 192 -4.63 16.25 10.03
N ILE A 193 -4.81 16.59 8.75
CA ILE A 193 -4.94 15.62 7.68
C ILE A 193 -3.72 15.79 6.79
N VAL A 194 -2.94 14.74 6.65
CA VAL A 194 -1.72 14.73 5.84
C VAL A 194 -1.94 13.90 4.58
N VAL A 195 -1.12 14.19 3.57
CA VAL A 195 -0.99 13.37 2.36
C VAL A 195 0.47 12.97 2.18
N VAL A 196 0.68 11.75 1.70
CA VAL A 196 1.97 11.35 1.11
C VAL A 196 1.89 11.53 -0.40
N ALA A 197 2.58 12.53 -0.91
CA ALA A 197 2.65 12.88 -2.32
C ALA A 197 4.07 13.38 -2.65
N ASN A 198 4.55 13.10 -3.86
CA ASN A 198 5.87 13.54 -4.33
C ASN A 198 6.99 13.24 -3.32
N ASN A 199 7.01 12.00 -2.81
CA ASN A 199 7.97 11.51 -1.81
C ASN A 199 7.90 12.17 -0.42
N ARG A 200 6.99 13.13 -0.17
CA ARG A 200 6.96 13.93 1.06
C ARG A 200 5.64 13.80 1.80
N ILE A 201 5.67 14.14 3.09
CA ILE A 201 4.46 14.32 3.91
C ILE A 201 4.08 15.79 3.88
N GLU A 202 2.87 16.08 3.40
CA GLU A 202 2.34 17.44 3.31
C GLU A 202 1.03 17.59 4.08
N LEU A 203 0.73 18.82 4.50
CA LEU A 203 -0.52 19.15 5.16
C LEU A 203 -1.63 19.31 4.11
N ALA A 204 -2.56 18.37 4.06
CA ALA A 204 -3.68 18.41 3.14
C ALA A 204 -4.92 19.12 3.72
N GLY A 205 -5.05 19.15 5.04
CA GLY A 205 -6.20 19.75 5.70
C GLY A 205 -6.09 19.84 7.22
N ARG A 206 -7.01 20.58 7.81
CA ARG A 206 -7.12 20.83 9.25
C ARG A 206 -8.58 20.84 9.65
N VAL A 207 -8.96 20.03 10.61
CA VAL A 207 -10.32 20.00 11.16
C VAL A 207 -10.28 19.84 12.68
N ARG A 208 -11.34 20.19 13.39
CA ARG A 208 -11.37 20.10 14.86
C ARG A 208 -11.82 18.75 15.41
N THR A 209 -12.65 18.02 14.66
CA THR A 209 -13.26 16.78 15.15
C THR A 209 -12.93 15.59 14.27
N ARG A 210 -12.91 14.39 14.86
CA ARG A 210 -12.68 13.15 14.11
C ARG A 210 -13.75 12.93 13.05
N SER A 211 -15.02 13.18 13.35
CA SER A 211 -16.11 13.04 12.37
C SER A 211 -15.92 13.94 11.14
N ARG A 212 -15.46 15.19 11.34
CA ARG A 212 -15.11 16.09 10.21
C ARG A 212 -13.91 15.57 9.43
N ALA A 213 -12.94 14.93 10.08
CA ALA A 213 -11.78 14.36 9.40
C ALA A 213 -12.16 13.14 8.53
N LEU A 214 -12.99 12.24 9.04
CA LEU A 214 -13.52 11.11 8.26
C LEU A 214 -14.35 11.59 7.07
N ALA A 215 -15.20 12.60 7.27
CA ALA A 215 -15.96 13.23 6.19
C ALA A 215 -15.05 13.89 5.13
N TRP A 216 -13.95 14.50 5.55
CA TRP A 216 -12.94 15.08 4.66
C TRP A 216 -12.25 13.97 3.83
N LEU A 217 -11.82 12.87 4.45
CA LEU A 217 -11.19 11.74 3.75
C LEU A 217 -12.15 11.13 2.72
N ARG A 218 -13.41 10.94 3.07
CA ARG A 218 -14.44 10.49 2.12
C ARG A 218 -14.65 11.48 0.97
N ASN A 219 -14.65 12.80 1.23
CA ASN A 219 -14.80 13.81 0.18
C ASN A 219 -13.63 13.75 -0.80
N ARG A 220 -12.41 13.52 -0.28
CA ARG A 220 -11.22 13.37 -1.11
C ARG A 220 -11.33 12.13 -2.01
N VAL A 221 -11.76 10.99 -1.47
CA VAL A 221 -12.02 9.78 -2.26
C VAL A 221 -13.07 10.04 -3.35
N ALA A 222 -14.15 10.75 -3.01
CA ALA A 222 -15.21 11.08 -3.97
C ALA A 222 -14.72 11.96 -5.13
N ALA A 223 -13.87 12.95 -4.84
CA ALA A 223 -13.33 13.87 -5.83
C ALA A 223 -12.33 13.19 -6.78
N ASP A 224 -11.60 12.19 -6.30
CA ASP A 224 -10.57 11.48 -7.08
C ASP A 224 -11.10 10.23 -7.81
N ALA A 225 -12.36 9.84 -7.59
CA ALA A 225 -12.97 8.70 -8.26
C ALA A 225 -13.20 8.98 -9.76
N PRO A 226 -13.11 7.95 -10.65
CA PRO A 226 -12.99 6.52 -10.36
C PRO A 226 -11.58 6.06 -9.94
N LEU A 227 -11.50 4.93 -9.23
CA LEU A 227 -10.28 4.40 -8.63
C LEU A 227 -9.97 2.97 -9.10
N HIS A 228 -8.71 2.67 -9.36
CA HIS A 228 -8.21 1.31 -9.63
C HIS A 228 -8.16 0.43 -8.36
N GLY A 229 -8.05 1.06 -7.19
CA GLY A 229 -8.00 0.39 -5.89
C GLY A 229 -8.21 1.38 -4.75
N LEU A 230 -8.85 0.93 -3.68
CA LEU A 230 -9.20 1.73 -2.52
C LEU A 230 -9.17 0.88 -1.25
N GLY A 231 -8.60 1.40 -0.18
CA GLY A 231 -8.64 0.75 1.13
C GLY A 231 -8.43 1.73 2.28
N VAL A 232 -8.68 1.24 3.50
CA VAL A 232 -8.55 1.95 4.76
C VAL A 232 -7.43 1.33 5.59
N VAL A 233 -6.56 2.18 6.14
CA VAL A 233 -5.51 1.78 7.08
C VAL A 233 -5.67 2.55 8.38
N HIS A 234 -5.44 1.91 9.52
CA HIS A 234 -5.53 2.57 10.82
C HIS A 234 -4.44 2.15 11.80
N ALA A 235 -4.10 3.00 12.76
CA ALA A 235 -3.22 2.68 13.87
C ALA A 235 -4.04 2.71 15.18
N ARG A 236 -4.43 1.54 15.70
CA ARG A 236 -5.26 1.41 16.92
C ARG A 236 -6.58 2.22 16.90
N ALA A 237 -7.23 2.33 15.74
CA ALA A 237 -8.52 3.02 15.57
C ALA A 237 -9.50 2.19 14.70
N PRO A 238 -9.82 0.94 15.10
CA PRO A 238 -10.63 0.03 14.28
C PRO A 238 -12.06 0.54 14.07
N GLU A 239 -12.67 1.19 15.06
CA GLU A 239 -14.03 1.74 14.95
C GLU A 239 -14.11 2.86 13.91
N GLN A 240 -13.17 3.81 13.96
CA GLN A 240 -13.12 4.92 13.00
C GLN A 240 -12.78 4.43 11.59
N ALA A 241 -11.95 3.37 11.48
CA ALA A 241 -11.68 2.71 10.21
C ALA A 241 -12.94 2.06 9.62
N ALA A 242 -13.74 1.38 10.45
CA ALA A 242 -15.00 0.77 10.02
C ALA A 242 -16.03 1.81 9.57
N ILE A 243 -16.16 2.93 10.29
CA ILE A 243 -17.01 4.05 9.89
C ILE A 243 -16.56 4.60 8.54
N LEU A 244 -15.26 4.88 8.37
CA LEU A 244 -14.73 5.38 7.11
C LEU A 244 -14.94 4.40 5.96
N ALA A 245 -14.75 3.10 6.21
CA ALA A 245 -14.99 2.06 5.22
C ALA A 245 -16.44 2.08 4.74
N GLY A 246 -17.41 2.16 5.66
CA GLY A 246 -18.83 2.31 5.31
C GLY A 246 -19.11 3.55 4.46
N MET A 247 -18.45 4.67 4.77
CA MET A 247 -18.59 5.94 4.02
C MET A 247 -18.01 5.88 2.59
N ILE A 248 -16.99 5.06 2.34
CA ILE A 248 -16.27 5.02 1.05
C ILE A 248 -16.53 3.76 0.21
N GLN A 249 -17.21 2.75 0.75
CA GLN A 249 -17.58 1.54 0.01
C GLN A 249 -18.31 1.82 -1.31
N PRO A 250 -19.19 2.84 -1.43
CA PRO A 250 -19.85 3.15 -2.71
C PRO A 250 -18.91 3.55 -3.85
N TYR A 251 -17.65 3.95 -3.57
CA TYR A 251 -16.66 4.36 -4.58
C TYR A 251 -15.83 3.20 -5.13
N THR A 252 -16.12 1.97 -4.72
CA THR A 252 -15.49 0.77 -5.28
C THR A 252 -16.48 -0.40 -5.34
N PRO A 253 -16.54 -1.13 -6.47
CA PRO A 253 -17.39 -2.32 -6.56
C PRO A 253 -16.81 -3.51 -5.79
N ALA A 254 -15.53 -3.47 -5.41
CA ALA A 254 -14.88 -4.53 -4.66
C ALA A 254 -15.00 -4.29 -3.14
N PRO A 255 -15.00 -5.35 -2.32
CA PRO A 255 -14.89 -5.21 -0.87
C PRO A 255 -13.67 -4.39 -0.49
N LEU A 256 -13.85 -3.42 0.42
CA LEU A 256 -12.73 -2.62 0.90
C LEU A 256 -11.76 -3.45 1.73
N ILE A 257 -10.48 -3.22 1.46
CA ILE A 257 -9.41 -3.65 2.36
C ILE A 257 -9.39 -2.70 3.55
N VAL A 258 -9.58 -3.23 4.75
CA VAL A 258 -9.39 -2.49 6.01
C VAL A 258 -8.30 -3.18 6.80
N THR A 259 -7.24 -2.46 7.16
CA THR A 259 -6.05 -3.08 7.77
C THR A 259 -5.40 -2.24 8.86
N LEU A 260 -4.76 -2.93 9.80
CA LEU A 260 -3.92 -2.32 10.82
C LEU A 260 -2.58 -1.88 10.19
N ALA A 261 -2.19 -0.63 10.46
CA ALA A 261 -0.90 -0.10 10.09
C ALA A 261 0.24 -0.93 10.72
N GLY A 262 1.24 -1.26 9.90
CA GLY A 262 2.48 -1.86 10.36
C GLY A 262 3.19 -1.02 11.44
N PRO A 263 4.16 -1.58 12.18
CA PRO A 263 4.80 -0.93 13.31
C PRO A 263 5.56 0.31 12.90
N ALA A 264 6.20 0.31 11.72
CA ALA A 264 6.90 1.50 11.26
C ALA A 264 5.97 2.61 10.83
N LEU A 265 4.89 2.28 10.12
CA LEU A 265 3.88 3.29 9.80
C LEU A 265 3.24 3.82 11.10
N SER A 266 2.90 2.94 12.03
CA SER A 266 2.32 3.29 13.33
C SER A 266 3.26 4.12 14.20
N ALA A 267 4.58 3.88 14.15
CA ALA A 267 5.57 4.65 14.89
C ALA A 267 5.63 6.12 14.45
N HIS A 268 5.25 6.41 13.20
CA HIS A 268 5.24 7.75 12.63
C HIS A 268 3.84 8.38 12.60
N ALA A 269 2.79 7.59 12.36
CA ALA A 269 1.41 8.08 12.33
C ALA A 269 0.83 8.28 13.75
N GLY A 270 1.30 7.50 14.72
CA GLY A 270 0.76 7.49 16.08
C GLY A 270 -0.55 6.73 16.22
N PRO A 271 -0.95 6.39 17.47
CA PRO A 271 -2.25 5.79 17.75
C PRO A 271 -3.38 6.77 17.41
N GLY A 272 -4.53 6.22 17.01
CA GLY A 272 -5.70 7.01 16.59
C GLY A 272 -5.69 7.43 15.12
N ALA A 273 -4.58 7.23 14.41
CA ALA A 273 -4.49 7.57 12.99
C ALA A 273 -5.40 6.68 12.13
N VAL A 274 -6.06 7.28 11.15
CA VAL A 274 -6.92 6.61 10.17
C VAL A 274 -6.65 7.24 8.81
N GLY A 275 -6.54 6.42 7.77
CA GLY A 275 -6.26 6.91 6.44
C GLY A 275 -6.85 6.05 5.34
N VAL A 276 -6.84 6.61 4.14
CA VAL A 276 -7.23 5.95 2.89
C VAL A 276 -6.05 5.92 1.94
N GLY A 277 -5.83 4.76 1.34
CA GLY A 277 -4.84 4.58 0.27
C GLY A 277 -5.53 4.11 -1.00
N TYR A 278 -5.25 4.79 -2.10
CA TYR A 278 -5.88 4.49 -3.38
C TYR A 278 -4.99 4.87 -4.57
N VAL A 279 -5.42 4.42 -5.75
CA VAL A 279 -4.84 4.80 -7.05
C VAL A 279 -5.98 5.23 -7.97
N ARG A 280 -5.88 6.45 -8.53
CA ARG A 280 -6.84 6.98 -9.51
C ARG A 280 -6.82 6.17 -10.80
N ALA A 281 -7.99 6.02 -11.44
CA ALA A 281 -8.13 5.30 -12.71
C ALA A 281 -7.68 6.13 -13.91
#